data_AF-A0A9D7MX69-F1
#
_entry.id   AF-A0A9D7MX69-F1
#
_cell.length_a   1.000
_cell.length_b   1.000
_cell.length_c   1.000
_cell.angle_alpha   90.00
_cell.angle_beta   90.00
_cell.angle_gamma   90.00
#
_symmetry.space_group_name_H-M   'P 1'
#
loop_
_entity.id
_entity.type
_entity.pdbx_description
1 polymer ?
#
loop_
_entity_poly.entity_id
_entity_poly.type
_entity_poly.pdbx_seq_one_letter_code
_entity_poly.pdbx_strand_id
1 'polypeptide(L)'
;MAQNLIDFNQGVNNIAVWHAAAIGLIALEFNDATLLNTALNGDKGISTLLNKGITKDYIWYEGAFSYNNYVVAAMVPLFKFASIKGKSAILKTPMLMAQNMLLSPPQFQFDNGYLPTVGDTRGQIKAIDTGALHGAVRVLPTVTGVAEANRVRNWDSLLDPLKNNSTAPAPAPLLTSKVFESSRVAILKNLPGRHLCTMGS
;
A
#
# COMPACT_ATOMS: atom_id res chain seq x y z
N MET A 1 0.24 -21.67 -17.54
CA MET A 1 0.85 -20.37 -17.17
C MET A 1 0.86 -20.14 -15.66
N ALA A 2 -0.26 -20.34 -14.94
CA ALA A 2 -0.31 -20.15 -13.48
C ALA A 2 0.58 -21.13 -12.68
N GLN A 3 0.77 -22.37 -13.16
CA GLN A 3 1.58 -23.36 -12.45
C GLN A 3 3.01 -22.88 -12.19
N ASN A 4 3.69 -22.30 -13.18
CA ASN A 4 5.04 -21.74 -12.99
C ASN A 4 5.06 -20.67 -11.89
N LEU A 5 4.04 -19.81 -11.83
CA LEU A 5 3.96 -18.78 -10.77
C LEU A 5 3.82 -19.42 -9.39
N ILE A 6 3.07 -20.52 -9.28
CA ILE A 6 2.93 -21.28 -8.03
C ILE A 6 4.28 -21.90 -7.62
N ASP A 7 4.96 -22.58 -8.55
CA ASP A 7 6.20 -23.30 -8.28
C ASP A 7 7.35 -22.36 -7.86
N PHE A 8 7.38 -21.14 -8.42
CA PHE A 8 8.38 -20.12 -8.10
C PHE A 8 7.95 -19.14 -7.00
N ASN A 9 6.76 -19.30 -6.41
CA ASN A 9 6.31 -18.44 -5.31
C ASN A 9 6.94 -18.85 -3.97
N GLN A 10 8.13 -18.35 -3.69
CA GLN A 10 8.91 -18.72 -2.51
C GLN A 10 8.86 -17.67 -1.41
N GLY A 11 8.83 -18.12 -0.15
CA GLY A 11 8.93 -17.25 1.03
C GLY A 11 7.70 -16.36 1.26
N VAL A 12 7.83 -15.40 2.16
CA VAL A 12 6.93 -14.24 2.26
C VAL A 12 7.80 -13.08 1.81
N ASN A 13 7.52 -12.44 0.69
CA ASN A 13 8.30 -11.30 0.21
C ASN A 13 7.44 -10.50 -0.76
N ASN A 14 7.92 -9.33 -1.16
CA ASN A 14 7.16 -8.48 -2.05
C ASN A 14 6.86 -9.16 -3.42
N ILE A 15 7.76 -10.01 -3.93
CA ILE A 15 7.60 -10.74 -5.21
C ILE A 15 6.47 -11.78 -5.11
N ALA A 16 6.35 -12.47 -3.97
CA ALA A 16 5.28 -13.44 -3.71
C ALA A 16 3.88 -12.81 -3.86
N VAL A 17 3.74 -11.52 -3.51
CA VAL A 17 2.47 -10.80 -3.69
C VAL A 17 2.15 -10.58 -5.17
N TRP A 18 3.16 -10.27 -6.00
CA TRP A 18 2.98 -10.20 -7.46
C TRP A 18 2.53 -11.54 -8.05
N HIS A 19 3.13 -12.64 -7.62
CA HIS A 19 2.72 -13.98 -8.07
C HIS A 19 1.28 -14.27 -7.67
N ALA A 20 0.91 -14.06 -6.40
CA ALA A 20 -0.44 -14.30 -5.92
C ALA A 20 -1.48 -13.44 -6.65
N ALA A 21 -1.18 -12.16 -6.90
CA ALA A 21 -2.05 -11.26 -7.64
C ALA A 21 -2.24 -11.70 -9.12
N ALA A 22 -1.15 -12.10 -9.77
CA ALA A 22 -1.19 -12.62 -11.14
C ALA A 22 -1.96 -13.94 -11.25
N ILE A 23 -1.78 -14.88 -10.31
CA ILE A 23 -2.57 -16.12 -10.26
C ILE A 23 -4.05 -15.79 -10.05
N GLY A 24 -4.36 -14.85 -9.16
CA GLY A 24 -5.74 -14.40 -8.92
C GLY A 24 -6.40 -13.81 -10.16
N LEU A 25 -5.66 -13.02 -10.94
CA LEU A 25 -6.13 -12.48 -12.22
C LEU A 25 -6.44 -13.59 -13.24
N ILE A 26 -5.52 -14.55 -13.41
CA ILE A 26 -5.72 -15.71 -14.29
C ILE A 26 -6.98 -16.47 -13.84
N ALA A 27 -7.10 -16.75 -12.54
CA ALA A 27 -8.24 -17.48 -12.00
C ALA A 27 -9.58 -16.76 -12.23
N LEU A 28 -9.61 -15.43 -12.06
CA LEU A 28 -10.82 -14.64 -12.32
C LEU A 28 -11.19 -14.63 -13.80
N GLU A 29 -10.20 -14.57 -14.71
CA GLU A 29 -10.47 -14.55 -16.14
C GLU A 29 -11.02 -15.88 -16.65
N PHE A 30 -10.48 -17.00 -16.17
CA PHE A 30 -10.93 -18.34 -16.56
C PHE A 30 -12.06 -18.91 -15.67
N ASN A 31 -12.56 -18.13 -14.70
CA ASN A 31 -13.55 -18.58 -13.70
C ASN A 31 -13.13 -19.85 -12.94
N ASP A 32 -11.84 -20.02 -12.68
CA ASP A 32 -11.30 -21.16 -11.93
C ASP A 32 -11.38 -20.89 -10.42
N ALA A 33 -12.40 -21.42 -9.77
CA ALA A 33 -12.64 -21.22 -8.34
C ALA A 33 -11.54 -21.85 -7.45
N THR A 34 -10.98 -22.98 -7.86
CA THR A 34 -9.91 -23.66 -7.11
C THR A 34 -8.63 -22.84 -7.16
N LEU A 35 -8.24 -22.39 -8.35
CA LEU A 35 -7.08 -21.54 -8.53
C LEU A 35 -7.24 -20.18 -7.83
N LEU A 36 -8.46 -19.63 -7.85
CA LEU A 36 -8.78 -18.40 -7.14
C LEU A 36 -8.62 -18.59 -5.63
N ASN A 37 -9.11 -19.70 -5.07
CA ASN A 37 -8.92 -19.98 -3.66
C ASN A 37 -7.43 -20.14 -3.31
N THR A 38 -6.64 -20.79 -4.16
CA THR A 38 -5.18 -20.87 -4.00
C THR A 38 -4.53 -19.49 -3.99
N ALA A 39 -4.91 -18.61 -4.93
CA ALA A 39 -4.38 -17.26 -5.05
C ALA A 39 -4.72 -16.35 -3.86
N LEU A 40 -5.88 -16.55 -3.23
CA LEU A 40 -6.36 -15.67 -2.17
C LEU A 40 -6.08 -16.23 -0.77
N ASN A 41 -6.31 -17.52 -0.56
CA ASN A 41 -6.33 -18.15 0.76
C ASN A 41 -5.30 -19.27 0.92
N GLY A 42 -4.58 -19.64 -0.14
CA GLY A 42 -3.51 -20.63 -0.03
C GLY A 42 -2.35 -20.16 0.87
N ASP A 43 -1.39 -21.04 1.11
CA ASP A 43 -0.22 -20.75 1.96
C ASP A 43 0.61 -19.55 1.48
N LYS A 44 0.54 -19.27 0.17
CA LYS A 44 1.14 -18.11 -0.50
C LYS A 44 0.09 -17.21 -1.17
N GLY A 45 -1.16 -17.34 -0.74
CA GLY A 45 -2.24 -16.49 -1.21
C GLY A 45 -2.16 -15.08 -0.63
N ILE A 46 -2.88 -14.15 -1.24
CA ILE A 46 -2.92 -12.73 -0.84
C ILE A 46 -3.19 -12.58 0.65
N SER A 47 -4.25 -13.20 1.19
CA SER A 47 -4.60 -13.09 2.61
C SER A 47 -3.47 -13.56 3.52
N THR A 48 -2.84 -14.69 3.19
CA THR A 48 -1.74 -15.25 4.00
C THR A 48 -0.49 -14.37 3.94
N LEU A 49 -0.14 -13.86 2.75
CA LEU A 49 1.00 -12.98 2.56
C LEU A 49 0.82 -11.64 3.28
N LEU A 50 -0.36 -11.03 3.19
CA LEU A 50 -0.65 -9.77 3.87
C LEU A 50 -0.66 -9.94 5.39
N ASN A 51 -1.27 -11.00 5.91
CA ASN A 51 -1.29 -11.26 7.35
C ASN A 51 0.11 -11.51 7.95
N LYS A 52 1.03 -12.08 7.17
CA LYS A 52 2.41 -12.33 7.60
C LYS A 52 3.35 -11.15 7.32
N GLY A 53 3.11 -10.44 6.24
CA GLY A 53 4.03 -9.42 5.72
C GLY A 53 3.68 -7.98 6.09
N ILE A 54 2.48 -7.71 6.60
CA ILE A 54 2.09 -6.38 7.07
C ILE A 54 2.19 -6.32 8.59
N THR A 55 2.97 -5.36 9.08
CA THR A 55 3.06 -5.04 10.51
C THR A 55 1.77 -4.40 11.03
N LYS A 56 1.58 -4.33 12.35
CA LYS A 56 0.42 -3.64 12.95
C LYS A 56 0.39 -2.14 12.64
N ASP A 57 1.53 -1.57 12.24
CA ASP A 57 1.69 -0.19 11.81
C ASP A 57 1.43 0.00 10.30
N TYR A 58 0.99 -1.05 9.60
CA TYR A 58 0.74 -1.09 8.17
C TYR A 58 1.98 -0.78 7.32
N ILE A 59 3.15 -1.20 7.78
CA ILE A 59 4.40 -1.20 7.02
C ILE A 59 4.74 -2.63 6.60
N TRP A 60 5.22 -2.79 5.38
CA TRP A 60 5.72 -4.05 4.86
C TRP A 60 7.00 -4.46 5.59
N TYR A 61 7.01 -5.69 6.08
CA TYR A 61 7.97 -6.13 7.08
C TYR A 61 9.44 -6.21 6.59
N GLU A 62 9.69 -6.19 5.27
CA GLU A 62 11.05 -6.14 4.70
C GLU A 62 11.76 -4.80 4.97
N GLY A 63 11.07 -3.82 5.57
CA GLY A 63 11.69 -2.71 6.27
C GLY A 63 12.09 -1.50 5.41
N ALA A 64 11.85 -1.54 4.09
CA ALA A 64 11.97 -0.36 3.22
C ALA A 64 10.59 0.21 2.89
N PHE A 65 10.41 1.53 3.03
CA PHE A 65 9.13 2.18 2.74
C PHE A 65 8.71 2.09 1.27
N SER A 66 9.66 1.99 0.34
CA SER A 66 9.39 1.74 -1.08
C SER A 66 8.57 0.47 -1.30
N TYR A 67 8.74 -0.56 -0.45
CA TYR A 67 8.01 -1.81 -0.58
C TYR A 67 6.53 -1.68 -0.20
N ASN A 68 6.11 -0.69 0.59
CA ASN A 68 4.68 -0.48 0.87
C ASN A 68 3.92 -0.25 -0.44
N ASN A 69 4.36 0.73 -1.21
CA ASN A 69 3.69 1.08 -2.46
C ASN A 69 3.88 -0.01 -3.52
N TYR A 70 5.05 -0.67 -3.53
CA TYR A 70 5.34 -1.75 -4.47
C TYR A 70 4.40 -2.96 -4.28
N VAL A 71 4.18 -3.39 -3.03
CA VAL A 71 3.24 -4.48 -2.70
C VAL A 71 1.80 -4.11 -3.03
N VAL A 72 1.39 -2.85 -2.76
CA VAL A 72 0.05 -2.38 -3.13
C VAL A 72 -0.10 -2.34 -4.66
N ALA A 73 0.90 -1.85 -5.39
CA ALA A 73 0.89 -1.81 -6.85
C ALA A 73 0.71 -3.20 -7.48
N ALA A 74 1.28 -4.24 -6.86
CA ALA A 74 1.07 -5.63 -7.28
C ALA A 74 -0.40 -6.05 -7.26
N MET A 75 -1.15 -5.61 -6.26
CA MET A 75 -2.54 -6.03 -6.03
C MET A 75 -3.57 -5.16 -6.76
N VAL A 76 -3.23 -3.91 -7.09
CA VAL A 76 -4.16 -2.98 -7.76
C VAL A 76 -4.77 -3.55 -9.05
N PRO A 77 -4.02 -4.20 -9.96
CA PRO A 77 -4.61 -4.84 -11.14
C PRO A 77 -5.66 -5.90 -10.79
N LEU A 78 -5.38 -6.76 -9.80
CA LEU A 78 -6.33 -7.77 -9.31
C LEU A 78 -7.61 -7.11 -8.75
N PHE A 79 -7.45 -6.07 -7.92
CA PHE A 79 -8.59 -5.33 -7.36
C PHE A 79 -9.46 -4.68 -8.45
N LYS A 80 -8.84 -4.04 -9.44
CA LYS A 80 -9.54 -3.40 -10.56
C LYS A 80 -10.31 -4.45 -11.35
N PHE A 81 -9.66 -5.54 -11.72
CA PHE A 81 -10.27 -6.60 -12.51
C PHE A 81 -11.43 -7.29 -11.78
N ALA A 82 -11.25 -7.59 -10.49
CA ALA A 82 -12.32 -8.14 -9.66
C ALA A 82 -13.51 -7.16 -9.56
N SER A 83 -13.25 -5.86 -9.43
CA SER A 83 -14.30 -4.84 -9.41
C SER A 83 -15.08 -4.77 -10.72
N ILE A 84 -14.39 -4.82 -11.86
CA ILE A 84 -15.01 -4.86 -13.20
C ILE A 84 -15.89 -6.11 -13.36
N LYS A 85 -15.44 -7.26 -12.86
CA LYS A 85 -16.20 -8.52 -12.90
C LYS A 85 -17.29 -8.62 -11.81
N GLY A 86 -17.52 -7.58 -11.00
CA GLY A 86 -18.50 -7.58 -9.90
C GLY A 86 -18.13 -8.48 -8.71
N LYS A 87 -16.85 -8.85 -8.58
CA LYS A 87 -16.30 -9.77 -7.56
C LYS A 87 -15.39 -9.05 -6.55
N SER A 88 -15.52 -7.74 -6.34
CA SER A 88 -14.67 -7.01 -5.38
C SER A 88 -14.91 -7.42 -3.92
N ALA A 89 -16.11 -7.93 -3.59
CA ALA A 89 -16.48 -8.30 -2.22
C ALA A 89 -15.53 -9.33 -1.59
N ILE A 90 -15.03 -10.30 -2.36
CA ILE A 90 -14.09 -11.32 -1.89
C ILE A 90 -12.70 -10.75 -1.56
N LEU A 91 -12.40 -9.51 -1.96
CA LEU A 91 -11.12 -8.83 -1.74
C LEU A 91 -11.23 -7.69 -0.73
N LYS A 92 -12.38 -7.53 -0.05
CA LYS A 92 -12.63 -6.41 0.88
C LYS A 92 -11.54 -6.26 1.93
N THR A 93 -11.15 -7.34 2.60
CA THR A 93 -10.11 -7.29 3.65
C THR A 93 -8.73 -6.96 3.07
N PRO A 94 -8.22 -7.65 2.02
CA PRO A 94 -6.99 -7.25 1.33
C PRO A 94 -6.98 -5.79 0.86
N MET A 95 -8.10 -5.30 0.32
CA MET A 95 -8.23 -3.91 -0.13
C MET A 95 -8.10 -2.92 1.02
N LEU A 96 -8.73 -3.18 2.17
CA LEU A 96 -8.59 -2.32 3.36
C LEU A 96 -7.15 -2.31 3.89
N MET A 97 -6.49 -3.48 3.93
CA MET A 97 -5.08 -3.56 4.33
C MET A 97 -4.19 -2.77 3.38
N ALA A 98 -4.39 -2.93 2.06
CA ALA A 98 -3.65 -2.20 1.05
C ALA A 98 -3.87 -0.67 1.13
N GLN A 99 -5.09 -0.24 1.41
CA GLN A 99 -5.39 1.18 1.61
C GLN A 99 -4.67 1.74 2.85
N ASN A 100 -4.66 0.99 3.96
CA ASN A 100 -3.93 1.40 5.15
C ASN A 100 -2.42 1.46 4.91
N MET A 101 -1.85 0.57 4.08
CA MET A 101 -0.44 0.64 3.68
C MET A 101 -0.09 1.89 2.88
N LEU A 102 -1.02 2.41 2.07
CA LEU A 102 -0.84 3.67 1.34
C LEU A 102 -0.91 4.90 2.28
N LEU A 103 -1.65 4.80 3.39
CA LEU A 103 -1.93 5.90 4.30
C LEU A 103 -1.05 5.94 5.55
N SER A 104 -0.30 4.86 5.83
CA SER A 104 0.57 4.77 7.01
C SER A 104 1.91 5.53 6.91
N PRO A 105 2.59 5.65 5.75
CA PRO A 105 3.93 6.25 5.71
C PRO A 105 4.02 7.69 6.23
N PRO A 106 3.03 8.59 6.04
CA PRO A 106 3.04 9.94 6.62
C PRO A 106 3.27 9.99 8.14
N GLN A 107 2.98 8.91 8.89
CA GLN A 107 3.26 8.86 10.33
C GLN A 107 4.75 8.80 10.67
N PHE A 108 5.61 8.49 9.69
CA PHE A 108 7.06 8.33 9.84
C PHE A 108 7.86 9.50 9.25
N GLN A 109 7.19 10.54 8.76
CA GLN A 109 7.84 11.62 8.02
C GLN A 109 8.59 12.62 8.90
N PHE A 110 9.68 13.16 8.36
CA PHE A 110 10.29 14.39 8.86
C PHE A 110 9.43 15.62 8.51
N ASP A 111 9.76 16.77 9.09
CA ASP A 111 8.99 18.01 8.89
C ASP A 111 9.05 18.52 7.44
N ASN A 112 10.03 18.06 6.66
CA ASN A 112 10.12 18.34 5.23
C ASN A 112 9.20 17.45 4.36
N GLY A 113 8.43 16.52 4.96
CA GLY A 113 7.51 15.62 4.26
C GLY A 113 8.16 14.39 3.63
N TYR A 114 9.43 14.11 3.94
CA TYR A 114 10.17 12.94 3.47
C TYR A 114 10.29 11.87 4.55
N LEU A 115 10.37 10.62 4.11
CA LEU A 115 10.60 9.46 4.95
C LEU A 115 12.10 9.30 5.26
N PRO A 116 12.46 8.63 6.37
CA PRO A 116 13.83 8.21 6.60
C PRO A 116 14.24 7.15 5.56
N THR A 117 15.50 7.23 5.12
CA THR A 117 16.10 6.24 4.22
C THR A 117 16.52 5.03 5.03
N VAL A 118 15.65 4.02 5.11
CA VAL A 118 15.87 2.76 5.84
C VAL A 118 15.83 1.56 4.90
N GLY A 119 16.55 0.49 5.25
CA GLY A 119 16.62 -0.74 4.46
C GLY A 119 17.14 -0.51 3.03
N ASP A 120 16.57 -1.22 2.06
CA ASP A 120 16.92 -1.10 0.63
C ASP A 120 16.22 0.09 -0.04
N THR A 121 16.42 1.29 0.51
CA THR A 121 15.87 2.54 -0.03
C THR A 121 16.95 3.30 -0.78
N ARG A 122 16.74 3.54 -2.08
CA ARG A 122 17.62 4.38 -2.90
C ARG A 122 17.10 5.82 -2.94
N GLY A 123 17.70 6.69 -2.13
CA GLY A 123 17.41 8.13 -2.12
C GLY A 123 16.28 8.54 -1.15
N GLN A 124 15.83 9.79 -1.30
CA GLN A 124 14.77 10.35 -0.48
C GLN A 124 13.39 10.03 -1.07
N ILE A 125 12.50 9.47 -0.24
CA ILE A 125 11.13 9.14 -0.63
C ILE A 125 10.17 10.10 0.08
N LYS A 126 9.21 10.68 -0.66
CA LYS A 126 8.14 11.47 -0.06
C LYS A 126 7.19 10.56 0.72
N ALA A 127 6.74 11.00 1.89
CA ALA A 127 5.84 10.19 2.70
C ALA A 127 4.45 10.03 2.09
N ILE A 128 4.03 10.99 1.27
CA ILE A 128 2.82 10.90 0.44
C ILE A 128 3.25 10.67 -1.01
N ASP A 129 2.99 9.47 -1.51
CA ASP A 129 3.17 9.12 -2.91
C ASP A 129 1.86 9.36 -3.68
N THR A 130 1.73 10.55 -4.25
CA THR A 130 0.54 10.92 -5.02
C THR A 130 0.35 10.04 -6.26
N GLY A 131 1.44 9.50 -6.83
CA GLY A 131 1.39 8.59 -7.97
C GLY A 131 0.76 7.25 -7.61
N ALA A 132 1.18 6.66 -6.49
CA ALA A 132 0.59 5.42 -5.98
C ALA A 132 -0.89 5.60 -5.60
N LEU A 133 -1.22 6.71 -4.91
CA LEU A 133 -2.60 7.03 -4.53
C LEU A 133 -3.50 7.24 -5.74
N HIS A 134 -3.01 7.95 -6.77
CA HIS A 134 -3.72 8.14 -8.03
C HIS A 134 -3.90 6.80 -8.77
N GLY A 135 -2.86 5.98 -8.89
CA GLY A 135 -2.91 4.70 -9.59
C GLY A 135 -3.92 3.71 -8.99
N ALA A 136 -4.13 3.77 -7.67
CA ALA A 136 -5.05 2.93 -6.93
C ALA A 136 -6.47 3.52 -6.74
N VAL A 137 -6.70 4.79 -7.08
CA VAL A 137 -7.89 5.58 -6.67
C VAL A 137 -9.24 4.92 -6.98
N ARG A 138 -9.33 4.15 -8.08
CA ARG A 138 -10.57 3.49 -8.52
C ARG A 138 -11.02 2.37 -7.58
N VAL A 139 -10.09 1.77 -6.85
CA VAL A 139 -10.33 0.61 -6.00
C VAL A 139 -9.99 0.89 -4.54
N LEU A 140 -9.05 1.79 -4.28
CA LEU A 140 -8.65 2.26 -2.95
C LEU A 140 -8.79 3.80 -2.88
N PRO A 141 -10.02 4.35 -2.97
CA PRO A 141 -10.21 5.79 -3.03
C PRO A 141 -9.77 6.48 -1.74
N THR A 142 -8.89 7.48 -1.86
CA THR A 142 -8.46 8.36 -0.76
C THR A 142 -8.69 9.81 -1.15
N VAL A 143 -8.81 10.73 -0.19
CA VAL A 143 -9.04 12.15 -0.51
C VAL A 143 -7.90 12.71 -1.37
N THR A 144 -6.65 12.44 -1.01
CA THR A 144 -5.47 12.87 -1.77
C THR A 144 -5.40 12.20 -3.15
N GLY A 145 -5.74 10.90 -3.26
CA GLY A 145 -5.76 10.20 -4.53
C GLY A 145 -6.82 10.73 -5.49
N VAL A 146 -8.02 11.04 -4.97
CA VAL A 146 -9.11 11.67 -5.75
C VAL A 146 -8.74 13.09 -6.17
N ALA A 147 -8.17 13.89 -5.27
CA ALA A 147 -7.70 15.23 -5.59
C ALA A 147 -6.63 15.22 -6.68
N GLU A 148 -5.67 14.30 -6.60
CA GLU A 148 -4.62 14.15 -7.62
C GLU A 148 -5.20 13.66 -8.95
N ALA A 149 -6.11 12.68 -8.94
CA ALA A 149 -6.77 12.19 -10.13
C ALA A 149 -7.57 13.29 -10.86
N ASN A 150 -8.20 14.21 -10.12
CA ASN A 150 -8.90 15.36 -10.68
C ASN A 150 -7.94 16.46 -11.20
N ARG A 151 -6.69 16.49 -10.72
CA ARG A 151 -5.65 17.41 -11.18
C ARG A 151 -4.97 16.91 -12.46
N VAL A 152 -4.74 15.59 -12.56
CA VAL A 152 -4.06 14.96 -13.69
C VAL A 152 -4.97 14.95 -14.92
N ARG A 153 -4.45 15.38 -16.07
CA ARG A 153 -5.15 15.33 -17.36
C ARG A 153 -4.44 14.36 -18.28
N ASN A 154 -5.08 13.22 -18.54
CA ASN A 154 -4.63 12.17 -19.45
C ASN A 154 -5.83 11.46 -20.10
N TRP A 155 -5.57 10.50 -20.98
CA TRP A 155 -6.63 9.74 -21.67
C TRP A 155 -7.59 9.03 -20.71
N ASP A 156 -7.08 8.44 -19.62
CA ASP A 156 -7.91 7.76 -18.63
C ASP A 156 -8.90 8.74 -17.97
N SER A 157 -8.42 9.90 -17.53
CA SER A 157 -9.25 10.95 -16.90
C SER A 157 -10.27 11.58 -17.84
N LEU A 158 -10.01 11.52 -19.16
CA LEU A 158 -10.92 12.03 -20.19
C LEU A 158 -12.02 11.01 -20.51
N LEU A 159 -11.66 9.75 -20.66
CA LEU A 159 -12.56 8.66 -21.05
C LEU A 159 -13.43 8.18 -19.88
N ASP A 160 -12.86 8.17 -18.67
CA ASP A 160 -13.54 7.82 -17.44
C ASP A 160 -13.13 8.87 -16.38
N PRO A 161 -13.85 10.01 -16.28
CA PRO A 161 -13.61 10.99 -15.22
C PRO A 161 -14.14 10.48 -13.87
N LEU A 162 -13.42 10.73 -12.79
CA LEU A 162 -13.96 10.51 -11.45
C LEU A 162 -15.05 11.55 -11.18
N LYS A 163 -16.19 11.12 -10.63
CA LYS A 163 -17.22 12.06 -10.18
C LYS A 163 -16.66 12.88 -9.02
N ASN A 164 -16.76 14.20 -9.11
CA ASN A 164 -16.29 15.16 -8.12
C ASN A 164 -17.02 15.04 -6.78
N ASN A 165 -16.64 14.05 -5.99
CA ASN A 165 -17.08 13.91 -4.60
C ASN A 165 -15.94 14.28 -3.64
N SER A 166 -15.12 15.27 -4.02
CA SER A 166 -13.97 15.68 -3.22
C SER A 166 -14.45 16.46 -2.00
N THR A 167 -14.56 15.76 -0.87
CA THR A 167 -14.51 16.40 0.44
C THR A 167 -13.10 16.96 0.64
N ALA A 168 -12.99 18.18 1.17
CA ALA A 168 -11.70 18.78 1.51
C ALA A 168 -10.85 17.79 2.34
N PRO A 169 -9.53 17.71 2.12
CA PRO A 169 -8.66 16.86 2.93
C PRO A 169 -8.82 17.24 4.40
N ALA A 170 -9.04 16.21 5.24
CA ALA A 170 -8.94 16.40 6.67
C ALA A 170 -7.55 16.99 7.00
N PRO A 171 -7.46 17.92 7.96
CA PRO A 171 -6.16 18.45 8.37
C PRO A 171 -5.23 17.30 8.73
N ALA A 172 -3.97 17.40 8.30
CA ALA A 172 -2.99 16.37 8.56
C ALA A 172 -2.92 16.12 10.08
N PRO A 173 -2.91 14.84 10.52
CA PRO A 173 -2.81 14.55 11.94
C PRO A 173 -1.50 15.12 12.50
N LEU A 174 -1.58 15.73 13.68
CA LEU A 174 -0.40 16.21 14.40
C LEU A 174 0.54 15.02 14.65
N LEU A 175 1.76 15.12 14.13
CA LEU A 175 2.79 14.13 14.37
C LEU A 175 3.33 14.31 15.79
N THR A 176 3.04 13.35 16.66
CA THR A 176 3.56 13.27 18.02
C THR A 176 4.68 12.24 18.10
N SER A 177 5.49 12.31 19.16
CA SER A 177 6.39 11.21 19.49
C SER A 177 5.60 9.91 19.67
N LYS A 178 6.03 8.83 19.03
CA LYS A 178 5.36 7.53 19.03
C LYS A 178 6.34 6.40 18.78
N VAL A 179 6.16 5.30 19.50
CA VAL A 179 6.85 4.04 19.25
C VAL A 179 5.95 3.13 18.42
N PHE A 180 6.50 2.65 17.31
CA PHE A 180 5.88 1.71 16.38
C PHE A 180 6.51 0.33 16.62
N GLU A 181 6.03 -0.34 17.67
CA GLU A 181 6.62 -1.59 18.18
C GLU A 181 6.71 -2.68 17.11
N SER A 182 5.68 -2.80 16.26
CA SER A 182 5.64 -3.85 15.24
C SER A 182 6.60 -3.60 14.08
N SER A 183 6.90 -2.32 13.80
CA SER A 183 7.92 -1.90 12.84
C SER A 183 9.30 -1.71 13.46
N ARG A 184 9.41 -1.77 14.80
CA ARG A 184 10.63 -1.49 15.58
C ARG A 184 11.23 -0.11 15.28
N VAL A 185 10.37 0.89 15.13
CA VAL A 185 10.76 2.28 14.86
C VAL A 185 10.19 3.19 15.94
N ALA A 186 10.96 4.19 16.37
CA ALA A 186 10.46 5.28 17.21
C ALA A 186 10.61 6.60 16.48
N ILE A 187 9.54 7.40 16.48
CA ILE A 187 9.55 8.78 16.03
C ILE A 187 9.58 9.65 17.28
N LEU A 188 10.59 10.50 17.39
CA LEU A 188 10.73 11.48 18.47
C LEU A 188 10.55 12.87 17.85
N LYS A 189 9.50 13.58 18.26
CA LYS A 189 9.24 14.96 17.88
C LYS A 189 9.46 15.84 19.09
N ASN A 190 10.29 16.86 18.94
CA ASN A 190 10.33 17.94 19.91
C ASN A 190 9.17 18.89 19.56
N LEU A 191 8.14 18.96 20.40
CA LEU A 191 7.13 20.00 20.26
C LEU A 191 7.82 21.38 20.43
N PRO A 192 7.34 22.45 19.78
CA PRO A 192 8.07 23.72 19.78
C PRO A 192 8.13 24.30 21.20
N GLY A 193 9.34 24.30 21.77
CA GLY A 193 9.58 24.88 23.09
C GLY A 193 10.90 24.46 23.72
N ARG A 194 12.01 25.02 23.22
CA ARG A 194 13.39 25.02 23.76
C ARG A 194 14.32 23.87 23.37
N HIS A 195 15.50 24.32 22.94
CA HIS A 195 16.72 23.56 22.78
C HIS A 195 17.15 22.93 24.11
N LEU A 196 17.60 21.67 24.05
CA LEU A 196 18.60 21.12 24.96
C LEU A 196 19.29 19.96 24.23
N CYS A 197 20.45 20.27 23.65
CA CYS A 197 21.50 19.27 23.46
C CYS A 197 22.03 18.93 24.85
N THR A 198 21.95 17.67 25.26
CA THR A 198 22.85 17.12 26.27
C THR A 198 23.41 15.81 25.72
N MET A 199 24.68 15.83 25.32
CA MET A 199 25.48 14.61 25.19
C MET A 199 25.94 14.23 26.60
N GLY A 200 25.54 13.04 27.05
CA GLY A 200 26.12 12.42 28.24
C GLY A 200 27.54 11.98 27.92
N SER A 201 28.47 12.47 28.74
CA SER A 201 29.86 12.01 28.87
C SER A 201 29.97 10.53 29.22
#